data_AF-A0A847YNN2-F1
#
_entry.id   AF-A0A847YNN2-F1
#
_cell.length_a   1.000
_cell.length_b   1.000
_cell.length_c   1.000
_cell.angle_alpha   90.00
_cell.angle_beta   90.00
_cell.angle_gamma   90.00
#
_symmetry.space_group_name_H-M   'P 1'
#
loop_
_entity.id
_entity.type
_entity.pdbx_description
1 polymer ?
#
loop_
_entity_poly.entity_id
_entity_poly.type
_entity_poly.pdbx_seq_one_letter_code
_entity_poly.pdbx_strand_id
1 'polypeptide(L)'
;MEKGSAKVFLIVLFLMALSSVAFGASADWRIDRNLRFHYAFFDPQESSDQNLGEAPASAGFFPLHEPDITNISLRGLIDLEFPVPQKDGAERFRFYLKFYRFPESIDPQVTMHRLLNDFLLYKMSGGEDVYSYVGKRENLWIKKGYIAADSFRFSPTTIFPPLRVPRNENTAVSAQEKFDQAIPFSSLYVKPAEPAPSDLNRDQQAAWSTKGLIKFHRELERLYLVNYTEIQGVAGDKYRYFGRIDYSLGSADTTGALTILRLPRRPMVFANYDSLPMPHDPTHIFLTGLVLVHKTVYSGRNPAAVISGAIPIGSVAFETAYTKVSAHVLEIGSVVVFP
;
A
#
# COMPACT_ATOMS: atom_id res chain seq x y z
N MET A 1 17.20 -63.47 30.00
CA MET A 1 16.02 -62.65 30.38
C MET A 1 16.61 -61.37 30.96
N GLU A 2 16.40 -60.16 30.47
CA GLU A 2 15.40 -59.59 29.59
C GLU A 2 16.05 -58.64 28.57
N LYS A 3 15.33 -58.48 27.45
CA LYS A 3 15.58 -57.50 26.39
C LYS A 3 14.99 -56.16 26.82
N GLY A 4 15.61 -55.07 26.35
CA GLY A 4 14.86 -53.88 25.96
C GLY A 4 15.29 -52.58 26.65
N SER A 5 15.97 -51.71 25.90
CA SER A 5 15.49 -50.36 25.58
C SER A 5 16.61 -49.55 24.94
N ALA A 6 16.92 -49.84 23.67
CA ALA A 6 17.82 -49.04 22.83
C ALA A 6 17.05 -48.33 21.71
N LYS A 7 15.82 -47.86 22.01
CA LYS A 7 14.92 -47.20 21.03
C LYS A 7 14.16 -46.03 21.65
N VAL A 8 14.85 -45.05 22.24
CA VAL A 8 14.22 -43.74 22.55
C VAL A 8 15.16 -42.56 22.27
N PHE A 9 16.48 -42.76 22.16
CA PHE A 9 17.43 -41.64 22.04
C PHE A 9 17.72 -41.14 20.61
N LEU A 10 17.06 -41.69 19.58
CA LEU A 10 17.28 -41.32 18.16
C LEU A 10 16.07 -40.60 17.51
N ILE A 11 15.09 -40.14 18.29
CA ILE A 11 13.92 -39.41 17.76
C ILE A 11 13.99 -37.90 18.10
N VAL A 12 14.73 -37.50 19.13
CA VAL A 12 14.86 -36.08 19.49
C VAL A 12 15.85 -35.33 18.60
N LEU A 13 16.86 -36.01 18.01
CA LEU A 13 17.78 -35.38 17.06
C LEU A 13 17.20 -35.25 15.63
N PHE A 14 16.16 -36.02 15.28
CA PHE A 14 15.51 -35.91 13.97
C PHE A 14 14.41 -34.84 13.94
N LEU A 15 13.95 -34.37 15.13
CA LEU A 15 12.98 -33.28 15.25
C LEU A 15 13.62 -31.88 15.35
N MET A 16 14.93 -31.77 15.63
CA MET A 16 15.64 -30.48 15.60
C MET A 16 16.31 -30.16 14.24
N ALA A 17 16.37 -31.13 13.33
CA ALA A 17 16.89 -30.94 11.97
C ALA A 17 15.81 -30.52 10.93
N LEU A 18 14.55 -30.37 11.36
CA LEU A 18 13.43 -29.90 10.51
C LEU A 18 13.01 -28.45 10.79
N SER A 19 13.71 -27.73 11.67
CA SER A 19 13.43 -26.32 11.97
C SER A 19 14.27 -25.33 11.17
N SER A 20 15.08 -25.80 10.21
CA SER A 20 15.96 -24.96 9.37
C SER A 20 15.51 -24.86 7.90
N VAL A 21 14.34 -25.39 7.53
CA VAL A 21 13.81 -25.30 6.16
C VAL A 21 12.71 -24.24 6.07
N ALA A 22 13.07 -22.96 6.22
CA ALA A 22 12.23 -21.84 5.78
C ALA A 22 12.97 -20.49 5.65
N PHE A 23 14.29 -20.48 5.43
CA PHE A 23 15.03 -19.29 4.99
C PHE A 23 15.72 -19.63 3.68
N GLY A 24 14.97 -19.59 2.59
CA GLY A 24 15.49 -19.95 1.27
C GLY A 24 14.45 -20.28 0.20
N ALA A 25 13.14 -20.16 0.47
CA ALA A 25 12.17 -20.17 -0.61
C ALA A 25 12.32 -18.88 -1.41
N SER A 26 12.82 -18.98 -2.64
CA SER A 26 12.79 -17.88 -3.59
C SER A 26 11.34 -17.48 -3.82
N ALA A 27 11.03 -16.20 -3.72
CA ALA A 27 9.70 -15.70 -4.02
C ALA A 27 9.32 -16.00 -5.49
N ASP A 28 8.08 -16.46 -5.71
CA ASP A 28 7.52 -16.67 -7.07
C ASP A 28 7.20 -15.33 -7.79
N TRP A 29 7.45 -14.22 -7.12
CA TRP A 29 7.28 -12.85 -7.59
C TRP A 29 8.55 -12.06 -7.27
N ARG A 30 8.71 -10.91 -7.93
CA ARG A 30 9.80 -9.97 -7.66
C ARG A 30 9.32 -8.54 -7.87
N ILE A 31 10.01 -7.59 -7.26
CA ILE A 31 9.76 -6.15 -7.46
C ILE A 31 9.97 -5.81 -8.93
N ASP A 32 9.03 -5.08 -9.53
CA ASP A 32 9.26 -4.45 -10.81
C ASP A 32 9.95 -3.09 -10.63
N ARG A 33 11.28 -3.14 -10.65
CA ARG A 33 12.13 -1.97 -10.34
C ARG A 33 12.05 -0.85 -11.39
N ASN A 34 11.50 -1.13 -12.57
CA ASN A 34 11.37 -0.15 -13.65
C ASN A 34 10.45 1.02 -13.25
N LEU A 35 9.39 0.72 -12.49
CA LEU A 35 8.39 1.72 -12.10
C LEU A 35 8.68 2.42 -10.79
N ARG A 36 9.71 2.01 -10.05
CA ARG A 36 10.01 2.50 -8.69
C ARG A 36 8.88 2.27 -7.69
N PHE A 37 9.15 2.52 -6.42
CA PHE A 37 8.12 2.52 -5.37
C PHE A 37 7.55 3.93 -5.22
N HIS A 38 6.24 4.03 -4.96
CA HIS A 38 5.57 5.32 -4.88
C HIS A 38 4.95 5.57 -3.51
N TYR A 39 5.15 6.76 -2.97
CA TYR A 39 4.32 7.30 -1.90
C TYR A 39 3.38 8.34 -2.50
N ALA A 40 2.07 8.13 -2.38
CA ALA A 40 1.11 9.15 -2.78
C ALA A 40 0.98 10.17 -1.67
N PHE A 41 1.26 11.43 -1.97
CA PHE A 41 1.23 12.52 -1.03
C PHE A 41 0.03 13.43 -1.32
N PHE A 42 -0.72 13.77 -0.29
CA PHE A 42 -1.87 14.67 -0.41
C PHE A 42 -1.87 15.65 0.75
N ASP A 43 -1.75 16.94 0.43
CA ASP A 43 -1.90 18.04 1.39
C ASP A 43 -3.32 18.61 1.28
N PRO A 44 -4.21 18.36 2.25
CA PRO A 44 -5.58 18.86 2.20
C PRO A 44 -5.69 20.38 2.31
N GLN A 45 -4.69 21.05 2.89
CA GLN A 45 -4.72 22.49 3.10
C GLN A 45 -4.08 23.25 1.94
N GLU A 46 -3.33 22.56 1.07
CA GLU A 46 -2.48 23.14 0.01
C GLU A 46 -1.93 24.49 0.48
N SER A 47 -1.26 24.46 1.63
CA SER A 47 -0.96 25.65 2.43
C SER A 47 -0.39 26.75 1.53
N SER A 48 -1.09 27.88 1.45
CA SER A 48 -0.60 29.08 0.78
C SER A 48 0.54 29.74 1.55
N ASP A 49 0.88 29.21 2.73
CA ASP A 49 1.89 29.76 3.61
C ASP A 49 3.29 29.53 3.00
N GLN A 50 3.88 30.62 2.52
CA GLN A 50 5.14 30.68 1.80
C GLN A 50 6.37 30.51 2.71
N ASN A 51 6.22 29.92 3.90
CA ASN A 51 7.33 29.53 4.75
C ASN A 51 8.04 28.30 4.15
N LEU A 52 8.83 28.58 3.11
CA LEU A 52 9.41 27.68 2.09
C LEU A 52 9.93 26.33 2.63
N GLY A 53 9.06 25.32 2.76
CA GLY A 53 9.49 23.93 2.89
C GLY A 53 10.37 23.47 1.73
N GLU A 54 11.00 22.30 1.86
CA GLU A 54 11.72 21.69 0.73
C GLU A 54 10.76 21.55 -0.47
N ALA A 55 11.27 21.81 -1.67
CA ALA A 55 10.55 21.71 -2.92
C ALA A 55 11.24 20.68 -3.84
N PRO A 56 10.94 19.39 -3.68
CA PRO A 56 11.55 18.36 -4.50
C PRO A 56 11.31 18.61 -5.99
N ALA A 57 12.28 18.25 -6.80
CA ALA A 57 12.18 18.43 -8.24
C ALA A 57 11.07 17.53 -8.82
N SER A 58 10.32 18.07 -9.79
CA SER A 58 9.49 17.26 -10.67
C SER A 58 10.37 16.21 -11.33
N ALA A 59 9.81 15.03 -11.50
CA ALA A 59 10.56 13.92 -12.04
C ALA A 59 10.51 13.84 -13.57
N GLY A 60 9.76 14.76 -14.20
CA GLY A 60 10.02 15.19 -15.58
C GLY A 60 9.29 14.42 -16.68
N PHE A 61 8.23 13.67 -16.36
CA PHE A 61 7.42 12.98 -17.38
C PHE A 61 6.63 13.95 -18.26
N PHE A 62 6.05 14.99 -17.66
CA PHE A 62 5.33 16.06 -18.36
C PHE A 62 5.82 17.45 -17.91
N PRO A 63 5.51 18.53 -18.66
CA PRO A 63 5.84 19.89 -18.28
C PRO A 63 5.45 20.21 -16.83
N LEU A 64 6.20 21.11 -16.18
CA LEU A 64 6.02 21.43 -14.76
C LEU A 64 4.60 21.85 -14.39
N HIS A 65 3.91 22.53 -15.30
CA HIS A 65 2.58 23.07 -15.06
C HIS A 65 1.47 22.03 -15.22
N GLU A 66 1.72 20.92 -15.92
CA GLU A 66 0.71 19.89 -16.18
C GLU A 66 0.82 18.73 -15.17
N PRO A 67 -0.30 18.15 -14.74
CA PRO A 67 -0.28 16.86 -14.06
C PRO A 67 0.17 15.74 -15.00
N ASP A 68 0.77 14.69 -14.43
CA ASP A 68 1.16 13.50 -15.19
C ASP A 68 -0.02 12.49 -15.31
N ILE A 69 -1.03 12.59 -14.43
CA ILE A 69 -2.29 11.84 -14.54
C ILE A 69 -3.49 12.79 -14.44
N THR A 70 -4.38 12.73 -15.44
CA THR A 70 -5.56 13.61 -15.57
C THR A 70 -6.90 12.88 -15.54
N ASN A 71 -6.90 11.56 -15.67
CA ASN A 71 -8.11 10.77 -15.94
C ASN A 71 -8.72 10.11 -14.72
N ILE A 72 -8.22 10.35 -13.51
CA ILE A 72 -8.78 9.76 -12.28
C ILE A 72 -9.95 10.62 -11.79
N SER A 73 -11.16 10.04 -11.76
CA SER A 73 -12.31 10.64 -11.09
C SER A 73 -12.12 10.56 -9.56
N LEU A 74 -12.40 11.65 -8.84
CA LEU A 74 -12.37 11.64 -7.38
C LEU A 74 -13.37 10.63 -6.81
N ARG A 75 -14.57 10.54 -7.41
CA ARG A 75 -15.58 9.55 -7.04
C ARG A 75 -15.03 8.13 -7.14
N GLY A 76 -14.26 7.82 -8.18
CA GLY A 76 -13.62 6.50 -8.34
C GLY A 76 -12.65 6.16 -7.20
N LEU A 77 -11.84 7.12 -6.73
CA LEU A 77 -10.96 6.90 -5.56
C LEU A 77 -11.75 6.69 -4.27
N ILE A 78 -12.84 7.44 -4.08
CA ILE A 78 -13.74 7.30 -2.93
C ILE A 78 -14.43 5.93 -2.95
N ASP A 79 -14.93 5.49 -4.11
CA ASP A 79 -15.61 4.21 -4.26
C ASP A 79 -14.66 3.02 -4.09
N LEU A 80 -13.37 3.22 -4.42
CA LEU A 80 -12.28 2.30 -4.10
C LEU A 80 -11.76 2.47 -2.66
N GLU A 81 -12.36 3.36 -1.87
CA GLU A 81 -12.06 3.60 -0.45
C GLU A 81 -10.61 4.00 -0.17
N PHE A 82 -9.98 4.75 -1.07
CA PHE A 82 -8.74 5.46 -0.76
C PHE A 82 -9.01 6.54 0.30
N PRO A 83 -8.09 6.79 1.25
CA PRO A 83 -8.27 7.79 2.30
C PRO A 83 -7.97 9.20 1.77
N VAL A 84 -8.77 9.61 0.78
CA VAL A 84 -8.80 10.96 0.21
C VAL A 84 -10.01 11.72 0.76
N PRO A 85 -10.02 13.06 0.70
CA PRO A 85 -11.16 13.85 1.17
C PRO A 85 -12.47 13.44 0.51
N GLN A 86 -13.50 13.26 1.33
CA GLN A 86 -14.87 13.15 0.86
C GLN A 86 -15.34 14.52 0.39
N LYS A 87 -16.08 14.57 -0.73
CA LYS A 87 -16.61 15.82 -1.27
C LYS A 87 -17.98 15.60 -1.88
N ASP A 88 -18.93 16.46 -1.52
CA ASP A 88 -20.24 16.47 -2.15
C ASP A 88 -20.09 16.77 -3.65
N GLY A 89 -20.78 16.00 -4.48
CA GLY A 89 -20.64 16.10 -5.93
C GLY A 89 -19.27 15.65 -6.45
N ALA A 90 -18.63 14.66 -5.80
CA ALA A 90 -17.32 14.12 -6.16
C ALA A 90 -17.18 13.71 -7.64
N GLU A 91 -18.30 13.42 -8.33
CA GLU A 91 -18.34 13.13 -9.77
C GLU A 91 -17.89 14.30 -10.65
N ARG A 92 -17.87 15.53 -10.12
CA ARG A 92 -17.49 16.76 -10.83
C ARG A 92 -16.01 17.13 -10.65
N PHE A 93 -15.27 16.29 -9.93
CA PHE A 93 -13.88 16.53 -9.58
C PHE A 93 -12.97 15.41 -10.09
N ARG A 94 -11.76 15.79 -10.48
CA ARG A 94 -10.65 14.89 -10.75
C ARG A 94 -9.66 14.90 -9.60
N PHE A 95 -8.96 13.78 -9.48
CA PHE A 95 -7.77 13.64 -8.66
C PHE A 95 -6.56 13.63 -9.59
N TYR A 96 -5.95 14.80 -9.78
CA TYR A 96 -4.77 14.95 -10.61
C TYR A 96 -3.54 14.48 -9.84
N LEU A 97 -2.62 13.80 -10.52
CA LEU A 97 -1.35 13.38 -9.91
C LEU A 97 -0.16 13.94 -10.68
N LYS A 98 0.88 14.34 -9.94
CA LYS A 98 2.20 14.66 -10.50
C LYS A 98 3.31 14.00 -9.70
N PHE A 99 4.35 13.59 -10.39
CA PHE A 99 5.46 12.81 -9.90
C PHE A 99 6.66 13.69 -9.56
N TYR A 100 7.19 13.50 -8.35
CA TYR A 100 8.35 14.21 -7.81
C TYR A 100 9.40 13.24 -7.31
N ARG A 101 10.66 13.71 -7.26
CA ARG A 101 11.71 13.01 -6.53
C ARG A 101 11.38 12.94 -5.04
N PHE A 102 11.86 11.90 -4.38
CA PHE A 102 11.71 11.79 -2.93
C PHE A 102 12.54 12.88 -2.21
N PRO A 103 11.99 13.54 -1.17
CA PRO A 103 12.67 14.64 -0.50
C PRO A 103 14.02 14.28 0.12
N GLU A 104 14.96 15.22 0.15
CA GLU A 104 16.25 15.09 0.82
C GLU A 104 16.12 15.19 2.34
N SER A 105 15.21 16.03 2.84
CA SER A 105 14.98 16.28 4.27
C SER A 105 14.23 15.15 5.01
N ILE A 106 13.69 14.18 4.27
CA ILE A 106 12.92 13.05 4.80
C ILE A 106 13.77 11.78 4.73
N ASP A 107 13.77 11.00 5.81
CA ASP A 107 14.42 9.70 5.86
C ASP A 107 13.49 8.62 5.28
N PRO A 108 13.85 8.00 4.13
CA PRO A 108 13.02 6.98 3.51
C PRO A 108 12.85 5.73 4.39
N GLN A 109 13.81 5.39 5.25
CA GLN A 109 13.70 4.22 6.13
C GLN A 109 12.65 4.46 7.22
N VAL A 110 12.58 5.68 7.77
CA VAL A 110 11.58 6.03 8.78
C VAL A 110 10.18 6.00 8.18
N THR A 111 9.97 6.60 7.01
CA THR A 111 8.69 6.54 6.27
C THR A 111 8.29 5.09 5.98
N MET A 112 9.22 4.30 5.44
CA MET A 112 9.02 2.88 5.13
C MET A 112 8.55 2.10 6.37
N HIS A 113 9.26 2.22 7.50
CA HIS A 113 8.88 1.51 8.71
C HIS A 113 7.52 1.92 9.24
N ARG A 114 7.21 3.22 9.27
CA ARG A 114 5.92 3.73 9.78
C ARG A 114 4.73 3.31 8.93
N LEU A 115 4.89 3.33 7.60
CA LEU A 115 3.79 3.05 6.68
C LEU A 115 3.65 1.56 6.35
N LEU A 116 4.75 0.82 6.21
CA LEU A 116 4.73 -0.54 5.66
C LEU A 116 4.80 -1.66 6.69
N ASN A 117 5.30 -1.41 7.91
CA ASN A 117 5.50 -2.49 8.90
C ASN A 117 4.20 -3.23 9.25
N ASP A 118 3.07 -2.53 9.32
CA ASP A 118 1.79 -3.18 9.63
C ASP A 118 1.22 -4.03 8.49
N PHE A 119 1.75 -3.90 7.26
CA PHE A 119 1.45 -4.83 6.17
C PHE A 119 2.36 -6.07 6.21
N LEU A 120 3.29 -6.14 7.18
CA LEU A 120 4.23 -7.24 7.39
C LEU A 120 5.06 -7.62 6.16
N LEU A 121 5.28 -6.72 5.19
CA LEU A 121 5.99 -7.05 3.96
C LEU A 121 7.40 -7.60 4.22
N TYR A 122 8.05 -7.18 5.31
CA TYR A 122 9.36 -7.70 5.74
C TYR A 122 9.35 -9.20 6.09
N LYS A 123 8.18 -9.79 6.37
CA LYS A 123 8.01 -11.23 6.66
C LYS A 123 7.69 -12.07 5.43
N MET A 124 7.49 -11.46 4.25
CA MET A 124 7.27 -12.19 3.02
C MET A 124 8.59 -12.80 2.51
N SER A 125 8.48 -13.83 1.68
CA SER A 125 9.56 -14.31 0.82
C SER A 125 9.97 -13.16 -0.10
N GLY A 126 11.19 -12.67 0.01
CA GLY A 126 11.63 -11.44 -0.68
C GLY A 126 11.35 -10.13 0.07
N GLY A 127 10.83 -10.19 1.31
CA GLY A 127 10.55 -9.02 2.13
C GLY A 127 11.78 -8.16 2.45
N GLU A 128 12.94 -8.78 2.66
CA GLU A 128 14.21 -8.09 2.83
C GLU A 128 14.57 -7.27 1.58
N ASP A 129 14.34 -7.82 0.38
CA ASP A 129 14.57 -7.09 -0.88
C ASP A 129 13.62 -5.89 -1.01
N VAL A 130 12.35 -6.05 -0.61
CA VAL A 130 11.40 -4.92 -0.56
C VAL A 130 11.91 -3.82 0.36
N TYR A 131 12.33 -4.15 1.58
CA TYR A 131 12.78 -3.14 2.54
C TYR A 131 14.12 -2.49 2.15
N SER A 132 15.06 -3.27 1.64
CA SER A 132 16.32 -2.77 1.09
C SER A 132 16.10 -1.86 -0.12
N TYR A 133 15.11 -2.17 -0.96
CA TYR A 133 14.74 -1.37 -2.11
C TYR A 133 14.06 -0.06 -1.71
N VAL A 134 13.01 -0.13 -0.89
CA VAL A 134 12.19 1.03 -0.48
C VAL A 134 12.96 1.95 0.48
N GLY A 135 13.90 1.42 1.27
CA GLY A 135 14.75 2.23 2.16
C GLY A 135 15.77 3.13 1.44
N LYS A 136 15.80 3.15 0.11
CA LYS A 136 16.77 3.91 -0.70
C LYS A 136 16.07 4.98 -1.54
N ARG A 137 16.48 6.24 -1.37
CA ARG A 137 15.85 7.42 -1.96
C ARG A 137 15.73 7.35 -3.49
N GLU A 138 16.74 6.82 -4.17
CA GLU A 138 16.78 6.69 -5.63
C GLU A 138 15.71 5.73 -6.19
N ASN A 139 15.17 4.84 -5.35
CA ASN A 139 14.14 3.88 -5.71
C ASN A 139 12.71 4.40 -5.45
N LEU A 140 12.58 5.65 -4.99
CA LEU A 140 11.32 6.23 -4.55
C LEU A 140 10.88 7.39 -5.43
N TRP A 141 9.58 7.50 -5.63
CA TRP A 141 8.93 8.72 -6.13
C TRP A 141 7.78 9.12 -5.23
N ILE A 142 7.47 10.41 -5.24
CA ILE A 142 6.27 10.96 -4.64
C ILE A 142 5.23 11.23 -5.73
N LYS A 143 4.04 10.66 -5.58
CA LYS A 143 2.85 10.96 -6.39
C LYS A 143 2.03 12.03 -5.66
N LYS A 144 2.24 13.32 -5.94
CA LYS A 144 1.44 14.40 -5.34
C LYS A 144 0.04 14.41 -5.95
N GLY A 145 -0.98 14.33 -5.11
CA GLY A 145 -2.38 14.53 -5.46
C GLY A 145 -2.81 15.99 -5.42
N TYR A 146 -3.72 16.35 -6.30
CA TYR A 146 -4.42 17.63 -6.29
C TYR A 146 -5.86 17.44 -6.77
N ILE A 147 -6.83 17.97 -6.03
CA ILE A 147 -8.25 17.85 -6.36
C ILE A 147 -8.72 19.16 -6.99
N ALA A 148 -9.21 19.10 -8.22
CA ALA A 148 -9.85 20.23 -8.89
C ALA A 148 -11.03 19.78 -9.75
N ALA A 149 -11.88 20.73 -10.15
CA ALA A 149 -13.03 20.44 -10.98
C ALA A 149 -12.62 19.90 -12.35
N ASP A 150 -13.44 19.09 -12.98
CA ASP A 150 -13.21 18.55 -14.33
C ASP A 150 -12.99 19.64 -15.41
N SER A 151 -13.55 20.83 -15.17
CA SER A 151 -13.37 22.00 -16.02
C SER A 151 -12.06 22.76 -15.78
N PHE A 152 -11.28 22.39 -14.75
CA PHE A 152 -10.01 23.04 -14.47
C PHE A 152 -9.02 22.82 -15.62
N ARG A 153 -8.25 23.85 -15.94
CA ARG A 153 -7.28 23.84 -17.03
C ARG A 153 -5.93 24.28 -16.48
N PHE A 154 -4.98 23.36 -16.52
CA PHE A 154 -3.59 23.67 -16.23
C PHE A 154 -2.99 24.44 -17.39
N SER A 155 -2.14 25.41 -17.07
CA SER A 155 -1.44 26.23 -18.05
C SER A 155 -0.14 26.76 -17.43
N PRO A 156 0.75 27.39 -18.20
CA PRO A 156 1.93 28.06 -17.64
C PRO A 156 1.60 29.12 -16.58
N THR A 157 0.39 29.70 -16.58
CA THR A 157 -0.06 30.68 -15.57
C THR A 157 -0.92 30.05 -14.46
N THR A 158 -1.43 28.84 -14.68
CA THR A 158 -2.23 28.07 -13.73
C THR A 158 -1.58 26.70 -13.54
N ILE A 159 -0.48 26.69 -12.79
CA ILE A 159 0.38 25.51 -12.68
C ILE A 159 -0.18 24.47 -11.71
N PHE A 160 0.19 23.20 -11.93
CA PHE A 160 0.04 22.17 -10.91
C PHE A 160 0.79 22.58 -9.64
N PRO A 161 0.15 22.55 -8.45
CA PRO A 161 0.80 23.04 -7.24
C PRO A 161 2.05 22.22 -6.90
N PRO A 162 3.19 22.86 -6.60
CA PRO A 162 4.43 22.15 -6.30
C PRO A 162 4.31 21.31 -5.03
N LEU A 163 5.04 20.20 -4.96
CA LEU A 163 5.21 19.48 -3.69
C LEU A 163 5.97 20.38 -2.71
N ARG A 164 5.42 20.51 -1.50
CA ARG A 164 6.05 21.20 -0.37
C ARG A 164 6.16 20.23 0.79
N VAL A 165 7.38 20.06 1.29
CA VAL A 165 7.64 19.24 2.47
C VAL A 165 7.52 20.11 3.72
N PRO A 166 6.75 19.69 4.74
CA PRO A 166 6.62 20.45 5.97
C PRO A 166 7.98 20.74 6.62
N ARG A 167 8.14 21.93 7.22
CA ARG A 167 9.32 22.24 8.04
C ARG A 167 9.16 21.70 9.46
N ASN A 168 10.29 21.48 10.13
CA ASN A 168 10.34 21.42 11.59
C ASN A 168 10.09 22.82 12.13
N GLU A 169 8.83 23.17 12.32
CA GLU A 169 8.45 24.30 13.16
C GLU A 169 8.59 23.87 14.62
N ASN A 170 8.65 24.81 15.58
CA ASN A 170 8.70 24.53 17.02
C ASN A 170 7.38 23.89 17.55
N THR A 171 6.90 22.88 16.86
CA THR A 171 5.69 22.09 17.09
C THR A 171 6.09 20.73 17.64
N ALA A 172 5.22 20.11 18.44
CA ALA A 172 5.47 18.77 18.98
C ALA A 172 5.63 17.66 17.92
N VAL A 173 5.19 17.92 16.68
CA VAL A 173 5.22 16.98 15.56
C VAL A 173 6.35 17.33 14.59
N SER A 174 7.20 16.36 14.27
CA SER A 174 8.33 16.56 13.34
C SER A 174 7.88 16.64 11.87
N ALA A 175 8.69 17.24 11.01
CA ALA A 175 8.51 17.30 9.56
C ALA A 175 8.32 15.90 8.95
N GLN A 176 9.13 14.93 9.41
CA GLN A 176 9.02 13.52 9.04
C GLN A 176 7.62 12.97 9.33
N GLU A 177 7.09 13.23 10.54
CA GLU A 177 5.78 12.74 10.93
C GLU A 177 4.63 13.44 10.17
N LYS A 178 4.71 14.77 9.97
CA LYS A 178 3.74 15.50 9.14
C LYS A 178 3.74 14.97 7.70
N PHE A 179 4.93 14.70 7.15
CA PHE A 179 5.07 14.12 5.81
C PHE A 179 4.44 12.73 5.73
N ASP A 180 4.75 11.83 6.67
CA ASP A 180 4.19 10.48 6.70
C ASP A 180 2.65 10.47 6.84
N GLN A 181 2.09 11.39 7.65
CA GLN A 181 0.65 11.55 7.84
C GLN A 181 -0.08 12.03 6.57
N ALA A 182 0.62 12.74 5.68
CA ALA A 182 0.10 13.20 4.40
C ALA A 182 0.17 12.13 3.30
N ILE A 183 0.56 10.88 3.62
CA ILE A 183 0.63 9.78 2.66
C ILE A 183 -0.59 8.85 2.80
N PRO A 184 -1.69 9.07 2.05
CA PRO A 184 -2.87 8.22 2.10
C PRO A 184 -2.64 6.80 1.55
N PHE A 185 -1.70 6.62 0.62
CA PHE A 185 -1.43 5.30 0.04
C PHE A 185 -0.02 5.18 -0.53
N SER A 186 0.44 3.94 -0.69
CA SER A 186 1.75 3.61 -1.28
C SER A 186 1.59 2.57 -2.38
N SER A 187 2.39 2.64 -3.45
CA SER A 187 2.36 1.69 -4.56
C SER A 187 3.64 0.88 -4.68
N LEU A 188 3.51 -0.45 -4.73
CA LEU A 188 4.56 -1.40 -5.11
C LEU A 188 4.15 -2.13 -6.40
N TYR A 189 5.03 -2.20 -7.39
CA TYR A 189 4.78 -3.01 -8.59
C TYR A 189 5.56 -4.31 -8.51
N VAL A 190 4.91 -5.41 -8.89
CA VAL A 190 5.48 -6.75 -8.86
C VAL A 190 5.30 -7.43 -10.21
N LYS A 191 6.20 -8.36 -10.51
CA LYS A 191 6.17 -9.20 -11.70
C LYS A 191 6.49 -10.65 -11.34
N PRO A 192 6.20 -11.63 -12.22
CA PRO A 192 6.62 -13.00 -12.00
C PRO A 192 8.14 -13.08 -11.85
N ALA A 193 8.60 -13.95 -10.96
CA ALA A 193 10.04 -14.25 -10.85
C ALA A 193 10.56 -14.89 -12.13
N GLU A 194 9.78 -15.81 -12.70
CA GLU A 194 10.05 -16.46 -13.98
C GLU A 194 9.90 -15.47 -15.16
N PRO A 195 10.77 -15.56 -16.17
CA PRO A 195 10.60 -14.81 -17.41
C PRO A 195 9.34 -15.28 -18.16
N ALA A 196 8.73 -14.37 -18.94
CA ALA A 196 7.64 -14.74 -19.83
C ALA A 196 8.16 -15.64 -20.96
N PRO A 197 7.40 -16.66 -21.39
CA PRO A 197 7.66 -17.39 -22.63
C PRO A 197 7.73 -16.43 -23.82
N SER A 198 8.63 -16.69 -24.76
CA SER A 198 8.92 -15.79 -25.89
C SER A 198 7.85 -15.77 -26.98
N ASP A 199 6.97 -16.78 -27.00
CA ASP A 199 5.96 -17.02 -28.03
C ASP A 199 4.56 -16.52 -27.65
N LEU A 200 4.42 -15.82 -26.52
CA LEU A 200 3.15 -15.26 -26.08
C LEU A 200 2.72 -14.07 -26.96
N ASN A 201 1.44 -14.04 -27.36
CA ASN A 201 0.82 -12.85 -27.92
C ASN A 201 0.60 -11.77 -26.84
N ARG A 202 0.17 -10.56 -27.23
CA ARG A 202 0.03 -9.43 -26.29
C ARG A 202 -0.89 -9.71 -25.11
N ASP A 203 -2.05 -10.31 -25.35
CA ASP A 203 -3.02 -10.63 -24.29
C ASP A 203 -2.49 -11.72 -23.35
N GLN A 204 -1.78 -12.70 -23.90
CA GLN A 204 -1.10 -13.73 -23.11
C GLN A 204 0.04 -13.15 -22.28
N GLN A 205 0.80 -12.19 -22.81
CA GLN A 205 1.84 -11.46 -22.05
C GLN A 205 1.21 -10.63 -20.91
N ALA A 206 0.09 -9.96 -21.18
CA ALA A 206 -0.65 -9.21 -20.18
C ALA A 206 -1.20 -10.12 -19.07
N ALA A 207 -1.78 -11.27 -19.42
CA ALA A 207 -2.20 -12.27 -18.46
C ALA A 207 -1.00 -12.85 -17.67
N TRP A 208 0.12 -13.10 -18.34
CA TRP A 208 1.34 -13.61 -17.70
C TRP A 208 1.87 -12.65 -16.64
N SER A 209 1.90 -11.33 -16.92
CA SER A 209 2.43 -10.35 -15.97
C SER A 209 1.66 -10.36 -14.64
N THR A 210 0.36 -10.65 -14.65
CA THR A 210 -0.45 -10.74 -13.42
C THR A 210 -0.12 -11.91 -12.50
N LYS A 211 0.61 -12.93 -12.98
CA LYS A 211 0.95 -14.11 -12.17
C LYS A 211 1.73 -13.74 -10.91
N GLY A 212 2.65 -12.77 -11.00
CA GLY A 212 3.42 -12.28 -9.85
C GLY A 212 2.52 -11.67 -8.79
N LEU A 213 1.55 -10.85 -9.20
CA LEU A 213 0.56 -10.24 -8.31
C LEU A 213 -0.32 -11.29 -7.60
N ILE A 214 -0.79 -12.30 -8.34
CA ILE A 214 -1.61 -13.39 -7.77
C ILE A 214 -0.82 -14.17 -6.71
N LYS A 215 0.47 -14.42 -6.96
CA LYS A 215 1.36 -15.09 -6.00
C LYS A 215 1.63 -14.23 -4.78
N PHE A 216 1.93 -12.95 -4.97
CA PHE A 216 2.11 -11.97 -3.90
C PHE A 216 0.87 -11.89 -3.00
N HIS A 217 -0.33 -11.81 -3.60
CA HIS A 217 -1.62 -11.77 -2.89
C HIS A 217 -1.84 -13.00 -2.00
N ARG A 218 -1.61 -14.21 -2.53
CA ARG A 218 -1.74 -15.46 -1.76
C ARG A 218 -0.75 -15.54 -0.61
N GLU A 219 0.44 -15.00 -0.80
CA GLU A 219 1.44 -14.95 0.25
C GLU A 219 1.04 -13.98 1.37
N LEU A 220 0.57 -12.78 1.02
CA LEU A 220 0.00 -11.84 1.99
C LEU A 220 -1.15 -12.48 2.78
N GLU A 221 -2.06 -13.18 2.11
CA GLU A 221 -3.18 -13.84 2.75
C GLU A 221 -2.72 -14.87 3.79
N ARG A 222 -1.75 -15.73 3.44
CA ARG A 222 -1.16 -16.69 4.37
C ARG A 222 -0.44 -16.00 5.52
N LEU A 223 0.29 -14.94 5.22
CA LEU A 223 1.01 -14.18 6.23
C LEU A 223 0.05 -13.57 7.26
N TYR A 224 -1.05 -12.98 6.79
CA TYR A 224 -2.06 -12.40 7.67
C TYR A 224 -2.79 -13.45 8.50
N LEU A 225 -3.11 -14.61 7.92
CA LEU A 225 -3.67 -15.75 8.66
C LEU A 225 -2.79 -16.24 9.81
N VAL A 226 -1.47 -16.10 9.68
CA VAL A 226 -0.51 -16.54 10.71
C VAL A 226 -0.29 -15.46 11.79
N ASN A 227 -0.34 -14.18 11.41
CA ASN A 227 0.11 -13.08 12.28
C ASN A 227 -1.02 -12.20 12.83
N TYR A 228 -2.24 -12.32 12.31
CA TYR A 228 -3.41 -11.57 12.73
C TYR A 228 -4.57 -12.51 13.04
N THR A 229 -5.55 -12.02 13.79
CA THR A 229 -6.82 -12.75 13.96
C THR A 229 -7.75 -12.42 12.80
N GLU A 230 -8.23 -13.42 12.07
CA GLU A 230 -9.30 -13.19 11.09
C GLU A 230 -10.61 -12.83 11.82
N ILE A 231 -11.24 -11.75 11.41
CA ILE A 231 -12.45 -11.20 12.03
C ILE A 231 -13.59 -11.06 11.01
N GLN A 232 -14.82 -10.89 11.51
CA GLN A 232 -15.99 -10.73 10.66
C GLN A 232 -16.14 -9.28 10.18
N GLY A 233 -16.59 -9.11 8.94
CA GLY A 233 -16.96 -7.80 8.38
C GLY A 233 -18.15 -7.91 7.43
N VAL A 234 -18.89 -6.81 7.28
CA VAL A 234 -20.15 -6.78 6.51
C VAL A 234 -19.99 -7.10 5.03
N ALA A 235 -18.81 -6.85 4.44
CA ALA A 235 -18.48 -7.22 3.06
C ALA A 235 -17.55 -8.45 3.00
N GLY A 236 -17.81 -9.43 3.86
CA GLY A 236 -17.04 -10.68 3.97
C GLY A 236 -17.07 -11.56 2.71
N ASP A 237 -17.98 -11.30 1.77
CA ASP A 237 -18.03 -11.92 0.44
C ASP A 237 -16.96 -11.37 -0.51
N LYS A 238 -16.57 -10.10 -0.34
CA LYS A 238 -15.56 -9.40 -1.16
C LYS A 238 -14.19 -9.38 -0.51
N TYR A 239 -14.14 -9.31 0.82
CA TYR A 239 -12.91 -9.11 1.58
C TYR A 239 -12.73 -10.13 2.69
N ARG A 240 -11.48 -10.32 3.08
CA ARG A 240 -11.08 -10.90 4.37
C ARG A 240 -10.58 -9.78 5.28
N TYR A 241 -10.90 -9.88 6.56
CA TYR A 241 -10.56 -8.87 7.55
C TYR A 241 -9.64 -9.49 8.60
N PHE A 242 -8.58 -8.78 8.95
CA PHE A 242 -7.57 -9.24 9.89
C PHE A 242 -7.34 -8.16 10.95
N GLY A 243 -7.55 -8.51 12.21
CA GLY A 243 -7.48 -7.59 13.35
C GLY A 243 -6.30 -7.87 14.28
N ARG A 244 -5.74 -6.80 14.85
CA ARG A 244 -4.81 -6.82 15.99
C ARG A 244 -5.12 -5.67 16.94
N ILE A 245 -4.97 -5.92 18.23
CA ILE A 245 -5.06 -4.89 19.27
C ILE A 245 -3.64 -4.46 19.63
N ASP A 246 -3.38 -3.15 19.58
CA ASP A 246 -2.16 -2.55 20.09
C ASP A 246 -2.43 -1.89 21.45
N TYR A 247 -2.04 -2.58 22.52
CA TYR A 247 -2.20 -2.12 23.89
C TYR A 247 -1.22 -1.00 24.28
N SER A 248 -0.17 -0.76 23.50
CA SER A 248 0.82 0.29 23.78
C SER A 248 0.33 1.69 23.40
N LEU A 249 -0.74 1.77 22.61
CA LEU A 249 -1.34 3.01 22.09
C LEU A 249 -2.64 3.42 22.81
N GLY A 250 -2.98 2.76 23.94
CA GLY A 250 -4.20 3.06 24.72
C GLY A 250 -3.98 4.11 25.82
N SER A 251 -5.00 4.94 26.08
CA SER A 251 -5.14 5.70 27.33
C SER A 251 -5.76 4.83 28.43
N ALA A 252 -5.71 5.25 29.70
CA ALA A 252 -6.27 4.49 30.83
C ALA A 252 -7.75 4.06 30.66
N ASP A 253 -8.52 4.76 29.81
CA ASP A 253 -9.94 4.48 29.53
C ASP A 253 -10.17 3.72 28.20
N THR A 254 -9.12 3.45 27.41
CA THR A 254 -9.19 2.71 26.15
C THR A 254 -8.30 1.47 26.21
N THR A 255 -8.90 0.30 26.01
CA THR A 255 -8.24 -1.01 26.11
C THR A 255 -7.32 -1.35 24.92
N GLY A 256 -6.72 -0.33 24.26
CA GLY A 256 -5.82 -0.45 23.11
C GLY A 256 -6.40 0.07 21.78
N ALA A 257 -5.53 0.35 20.81
CA ALA A 257 -5.91 0.74 19.45
C ALA A 257 -6.16 -0.50 18.59
N LEU A 258 -7.25 -0.53 17.82
CA LEU A 258 -7.58 -1.64 16.94
C LEU A 258 -7.06 -1.38 15.52
N THR A 259 -6.11 -2.18 15.06
CA THR A 259 -5.65 -2.15 13.66
C THR A 259 -6.36 -3.23 12.87
N ILE A 260 -6.94 -2.85 11.73
CA ILE A 260 -7.63 -3.75 10.82
C ILE A 260 -6.97 -3.66 9.45
N LEU A 261 -6.63 -4.83 8.91
CA LEU A 261 -6.27 -5.00 7.51
C LEU A 261 -7.45 -5.62 6.75
N ARG A 262 -7.81 -5.04 5.62
CA ARG A 262 -8.82 -5.57 4.70
C ARG A 262 -8.15 -5.96 3.39
N LEU A 263 -8.16 -7.25 3.10
CA LEU A 263 -7.57 -7.86 1.91
C LEU A 263 -8.69 -8.32 0.97
N PRO A 264 -8.73 -7.87 -0.31
CA PRO A 264 -9.66 -8.41 -1.30
C PRO A 264 -9.49 -9.92 -1.42
N ARG A 265 -10.59 -10.67 -1.55
CA ARG A 265 -10.51 -12.14 -1.74
C ARG A 265 -9.83 -12.52 -3.06
N ARG A 266 -9.87 -11.63 -4.05
CA ARG A 266 -9.24 -11.83 -5.37
C ARG A 266 -8.58 -10.53 -5.82
N PRO A 267 -7.39 -10.59 -6.44
CA PRO A 267 -6.84 -9.47 -7.19
C PRO A 267 -7.79 -9.03 -8.31
N MET A 268 -7.76 -7.73 -8.63
CA MET A 268 -8.33 -7.22 -9.87
C MET A 268 -7.37 -7.55 -11.02
N VAL A 269 -7.90 -8.14 -12.09
CA VAL A 269 -7.18 -8.42 -13.33
C VAL A 269 -7.94 -7.75 -14.46
N PHE A 270 -7.25 -6.90 -15.21
CA PHE A 270 -7.88 -6.04 -16.22
C PHE A 270 -7.77 -6.67 -17.60
N ALA A 271 -8.90 -7.10 -18.15
CA ALA A 271 -8.97 -7.57 -19.53
C ALA A 271 -8.77 -6.43 -20.54
N ASN A 272 -9.16 -5.21 -20.19
CA ASN A 272 -9.02 -3.98 -20.96
C ASN A 272 -7.74 -3.21 -20.62
N TYR A 273 -6.63 -3.92 -20.38
CA TYR A 273 -5.36 -3.32 -19.95
C TYR A 273 -4.83 -2.27 -20.94
N ASP A 274 -5.12 -2.43 -22.23
CA ASP A 274 -4.79 -1.51 -23.32
C ASP A 274 -5.38 -0.11 -23.13
N SER A 275 -6.50 0.00 -22.41
CA SER A 275 -7.13 1.27 -22.02
C SER A 275 -6.59 1.84 -20.69
N LEU A 276 -5.62 1.19 -20.06
CA LEU A 276 -5.05 1.56 -18.76
C LEU A 276 -3.53 1.85 -18.85
N PRO A 277 -3.10 2.84 -19.65
CA PRO A 277 -1.70 3.17 -19.80
C PRO A 277 -1.10 3.75 -18.51
N MET A 278 0.17 3.44 -18.26
CA MET A 278 0.92 3.98 -17.13
C MET A 278 1.59 5.31 -17.51
N PRO A 279 1.61 6.33 -16.63
CA PRO A 279 2.16 7.65 -16.97
C PRO A 279 3.65 7.68 -17.27
N HIS A 280 4.39 6.71 -16.72
CA HIS A 280 5.83 6.61 -16.93
C HIS A 280 6.17 6.42 -18.42
N ASP A 281 5.36 5.64 -19.12
CA ASP A 281 5.43 5.41 -20.55
C ASP A 281 4.06 4.91 -21.05
N PRO A 282 3.14 5.83 -21.37
CA PRO A 282 1.75 5.48 -21.67
C PRO A 282 1.58 4.76 -23.02
N THR A 283 2.64 4.70 -23.83
CA THR A 283 2.65 4.00 -25.11
C THR A 283 3.10 2.55 -25.00
N HIS A 284 3.88 2.22 -23.98
CA HIS A 284 4.51 0.89 -23.85
C HIS A 284 4.13 0.16 -22.57
N ILE A 285 3.74 0.85 -21.49
CA ILE A 285 3.49 0.26 -20.17
C ILE A 285 2.00 0.36 -19.83
N PHE A 286 1.39 -0.76 -19.48
CA PHE A 286 -0.05 -0.87 -19.22
C PHE A 286 -0.33 -1.61 -17.90
N LEU A 287 -1.30 -1.11 -17.11
CA LEU A 287 -1.72 -1.75 -15.87
C LEU A 287 -2.55 -3.01 -16.16
N THR A 288 -2.09 -4.17 -15.69
CA THR A 288 -2.74 -5.48 -15.94
C THR A 288 -3.42 -6.06 -14.72
N GLY A 289 -3.02 -5.65 -13.52
CA GLY A 289 -3.69 -6.09 -12.29
C GLY A 289 -3.38 -5.21 -11.09
N LEU A 290 -4.25 -5.32 -10.09
CA LEU A 290 -4.20 -4.51 -8.89
C LEU A 290 -4.71 -5.27 -7.65
N VAL A 291 -4.05 -5.08 -6.52
CA VAL A 291 -4.55 -5.45 -5.18
C VAL A 291 -4.46 -4.21 -4.31
N LEU A 292 -5.56 -3.90 -3.61
CA LEU A 292 -5.62 -2.80 -2.65
C LEU A 292 -5.79 -3.38 -1.25
N VAL A 293 -4.76 -3.29 -0.41
CA VAL A 293 -4.85 -3.69 1.00
C VAL A 293 -5.12 -2.46 1.82
N HIS A 294 -6.28 -2.40 2.48
CA HIS A 294 -6.62 -1.26 3.33
C HIS A 294 -6.16 -1.56 4.74
N LYS A 295 -5.38 -0.65 5.32
CA LYS A 295 -5.12 -0.58 6.74
C LYS A 295 -5.98 0.53 7.34
N THR A 296 -6.64 0.26 8.45
CA THR A 296 -7.32 1.30 9.22
C THR A 296 -7.07 1.06 10.71
N VAL A 297 -6.69 2.13 11.40
CA VAL A 297 -6.55 2.14 12.86
C VAL A 297 -7.77 2.82 13.45
N TYR A 298 -8.37 2.18 14.44
CA TYR A 298 -9.53 2.66 15.17
C TYR A 298 -9.19 2.84 16.65
N SER A 299 -9.76 3.90 17.24
CA SER A 299 -9.88 4.05 18.69
C SER A 299 -11.32 3.71 19.08
N GLY A 300 -11.51 3.02 20.20
CA GLY A 300 -12.85 2.63 20.61
C GLY A 300 -12.86 1.81 21.89
N ARG A 301 -14.06 1.45 22.33
CA ARG A 301 -14.27 0.64 23.54
C ARG A 301 -14.36 -0.84 23.19
N ASN A 302 -13.70 -1.67 24.00
CA ASN A 302 -13.77 -3.14 23.93
C ASN A 302 -13.34 -3.76 22.58
N PRO A 303 -12.10 -3.49 22.11
CA PRO A 303 -11.56 -4.07 20.87
C PRO A 303 -11.58 -5.61 20.87
N ALA A 304 -11.61 -6.25 22.04
CA ALA A 304 -11.75 -7.70 22.17
C ALA A 304 -13.09 -8.23 21.61
N ALA A 305 -14.18 -7.47 21.70
CA ALA A 305 -15.47 -7.86 21.12
C ALA A 305 -15.38 -8.01 19.59
N VAL A 306 -14.61 -7.15 18.93
CA VAL A 306 -14.36 -7.24 17.48
C VAL A 306 -13.49 -8.45 17.14
N ILE A 307 -12.41 -8.66 17.90
CA ILE A 307 -11.52 -9.82 17.73
C ILE A 307 -12.28 -11.15 17.91
N SER A 308 -13.21 -11.22 18.86
CA SER A 308 -14.06 -12.40 19.08
C SER A 308 -15.16 -12.60 18.02
N GLY A 309 -15.38 -11.61 17.14
CA GLY A 309 -16.45 -11.64 16.13
C GLY A 309 -17.83 -11.22 16.64
N ALA A 310 -17.97 -10.79 17.89
CA ALA A 310 -19.25 -10.33 18.45
C ALA A 310 -19.76 -9.03 17.81
N ILE A 311 -18.85 -8.19 17.29
CA ILE A 311 -19.16 -6.95 16.57
C ILE A 311 -18.47 -6.99 15.20
N PRO A 312 -19.21 -7.23 14.10
CA PRO A 312 -18.64 -7.22 12.75
C PRO A 312 -18.19 -5.82 12.31
N ILE A 313 -17.07 -5.77 11.59
CA ILE A 313 -16.55 -4.54 10.98
C ILE A 313 -17.54 -3.95 9.98
N GLY A 314 -17.77 -2.63 10.06
CA GLY A 314 -18.71 -1.90 9.21
C GLY A 314 -20.17 -2.08 9.59
N SER A 315 -20.47 -2.76 10.71
CA SER A 315 -21.83 -2.77 11.27
C SER A 315 -22.15 -1.44 11.97
N VAL A 316 -23.44 -1.12 12.13
CA VAL A 316 -23.87 0.07 12.88
C VAL A 316 -23.30 0.08 14.31
N ALA A 317 -23.24 -1.08 14.96
CA ALA A 317 -22.66 -1.21 16.30
C ALA A 317 -21.16 -0.87 16.31
N PHE A 318 -20.42 -1.29 15.28
CA PHE A 318 -19.01 -0.94 15.11
C PHE A 318 -18.82 0.57 14.89
N GLU A 319 -19.52 1.15 13.91
CA GLU A 319 -19.40 2.58 13.60
C GLU A 319 -19.85 3.50 14.74
N THR A 320 -20.71 3.00 15.65
CA THR A 320 -21.10 3.73 16.86
C THR A 320 -20.03 3.67 17.97
N ALA A 321 -19.29 2.56 18.05
CA ALA A 321 -18.35 2.30 19.15
C ALA A 321 -16.89 2.66 18.84
N TYR A 322 -16.55 2.85 17.56
CA TYR A 322 -15.19 3.04 17.08
C TYR A 322 -15.07 4.26 16.18
N THR A 323 -14.02 5.05 16.39
CA THR A 323 -13.65 6.19 15.56
C THR A 323 -12.41 5.86 14.77
N LYS A 324 -12.44 6.14 13.46
CA LYS A 324 -11.27 6.01 12.60
C LYS A 324 -10.19 7.03 13.01
N VAL A 325 -9.01 6.56 13.37
CA VAL A 325 -7.84 7.37 13.74
C VAL A 325 -6.97 7.65 12.52
N SER A 326 -6.68 6.61 11.75
CA SER A 326 -5.87 6.73 10.54
C SER A 326 -6.21 5.64 9.55
N ALA A 327 -5.92 5.87 8.28
CA ALA A 327 -6.08 4.90 7.21
C ALA A 327 -4.93 5.03 6.21
N HIS A 328 -4.54 3.90 5.65
CA HIS A 328 -3.53 3.83 4.60
C HIS A 328 -3.87 2.69 3.65
N VAL A 329 -3.66 2.88 2.34
CA VAL A 329 -3.82 1.81 1.35
C VAL A 329 -2.46 1.41 0.81
N LEU A 330 -2.15 0.11 0.88
CA LEU A 330 -1.06 -0.46 0.11
C LEU A 330 -1.62 -0.94 -1.23
N GLU A 331 -1.22 -0.25 -2.29
CA GLU A 331 -1.48 -0.60 -3.68
C GLU A 331 -0.37 -1.54 -4.18
N ILE A 332 -0.74 -2.72 -4.65
CA ILE A 332 0.17 -3.64 -5.32
C ILE A 332 -0.28 -3.80 -6.77
N GLY A 333 0.55 -3.32 -7.69
CA GLY A 333 0.27 -3.32 -9.12
C GLY A 333 1.05 -4.38 -9.88
N SER A 334 0.51 -4.77 -11.04
CA SER A 334 1.22 -5.51 -12.08
C SER A 334 1.07 -4.75 -13.39
N VAL A 335 2.12 -4.72 -14.19
CA VAL A 335 2.12 -4.09 -15.51
C VAL A 335 2.65 -5.04 -16.58
N VAL A 336 2.24 -4.79 -17.82
CA VAL A 336 2.90 -5.36 -19.01
C VAL A 336 3.63 -4.25 -19.74
N VAL A 337 4.79 -4.58 -20.29
CA VAL A 337 5.62 -3.68 -21.10
C VAL A 337 5.73 -4.27 -22.50
N PHE A 338 5.38 -3.48 -23.50
CA PHE A 338 5.58 -3.83 -24.91
C PHE A 338 6.74 -3.02 -25.50
N PRO A 339 7.47 -3.58 -26.48
CA PRO A 339 8.54 -2.87 -27.17
C PRO A 339 8.04 -1.74 -28.08
#